data_AF-A0A4R2TI96-F1
#
_entry.id   AF-A0A4R2TI96-F1
#
_cell.length_a   1.000
_cell.length_b   1.000
_cell.length_c   1.000
_cell.angle_alpha   90.00
_cell.angle_beta   90.00
_cell.angle_gamma   90.00
#
_symmetry.space_group_name_H-M   'P 1'
#
loop_
_entity.id
_entity.type
_entity.pdbx_description
1 polymer ?
#
loop_
_entity_poly.entity_id
_entity_poly.type
_entity_poly.pdbx_seq_one_letter_code
_entity_poly.pdbx_strand_id
1 'polypeptide(L)'
;MQKFNSSQTIGEIVAIIPEADKLFMEYEIDSYIYEYITLGDVIEQKKLDKCEVLEKLNNIYNKDSKKCDAFKFMEMSPCQIADNIINNHNNSICCKLHEVCNLLSHALETSGPEPNNLMSINDKIIKLQNALQQAMEKEQKLIGTNINKFDCMPCFEHSCMSELLNEIEIENNVVDYTLKDIKEISRNCRIPKSEFASYWQIVKILEELKDSMVKKSNNMSDLFI
;
A
#
# COMPACT_ATOMS: atom_id res chain seq x y z
N MET A 1 24.97 14.19 -7.07
CA MET A 1 24.11 14.79 -8.11
C MET A 1 22.79 15.16 -7.45
N GLN A 2 22.23 16.35 -7.72
CA GLN A 2 20.89 16.69 -7.22
C GLN A 2 19.85 15.91 -8.04
N LYS A 3 19.08 15.03 -7.38
CA LYS A 3 18.03 14.23 -8.00
C LYS A 3 16.70 15.00 -8.08
N PHE A 4 16.46 15.88 -7.10
CA PHE A 4 15.21 16.65 -7.02
C PHE A 4 15.39 18.12 -7.33
N ASN A 5 14.33 18.72 -7.87
CA ASN A 5 14.23 20.15 -8.14
C ASN A 5 12.83 20.68 -7.79
N SER A 6 12.69 22.00 -7.78
CA SER A 6 11.44 22.67 -7.36
C SER A 6 10.28 22.56 -8.35
N SER A 7 10.50 22.11 -9.59
CA SER A 7 9.42 21.96 -10.58
C SER A 7 8.68 20.62 -10.47
N GLN A 8 9.21 19.66 -9.71
CA GLN A 8 8.52 18.38 -9.46
C GLN A 8 7.37 18.56 -8.48
N THR A 9 6.32 17.76 -8.62
CA THR A 9 5.23 17.75 -7.64
C THR A 9 5.62 17.00 -6.37
N ILE A 10 4.95 17.31 -5.26
CA ILE A 10 5.15 16.57 -4.01
C ILE A 10 4.88 15.07 -4.21
N GLY A 11 3.83 14.71 -4.97
CA GLY A 11 3.51 13.33 -5.30
C GLY A 11 4.60 12.63 -6.11
N GLU A 12 5.17 13.29 -7.11
CA GLU A 12 6.31 12.75 -7.88
C GLU A 12 7.54 12.50 -6.99
N ILE A 13 7.78 13.36 -6.00
CA ILE A 13 8.91 13.21 -5.07
C ILE A 13 8.67 12.04 -4.11
N VAL A 14 7.48 11.93 -3.52
CA VAL A 14 7.13 10.82 -2.60
C VAL A 14 7.09 9.48 -3.33
N ALA A 15 6.68 9.45 -4.61
CA ALA A 15 6.73 8.25 -5.44
C ALA A 15 8.17 7.74 -5.65
N ILE A 16 9.16 8.64 -5.71
CA ILE A 16 10.59 8.29 -5.87
C ILE A 16 11.22 7.95 -4.52
N ILE A 17 10.85 8.64 -3.44
CA ILE A 17 11.33 8.42 -2.07
C ILE A 17 10.16 8.47 -1.09
N PRO A 18 9.51 7.33 -0.79
CA PRO A 18 8.39 7.28 0.14
C PRO A 18 8.75 7.83 1.54
N GLU A 19 10.01 7.73 1.95
CA GLU A 19 10.52 8.31 3.21
C GLU A 19 10.47 9.85 3.25
N ALA A 20 10.34 10.53 2.10
CA ALA A 20 10.15 11.98 2.03
C ALA A 20 8.83 12.44 2.64
N ASP A 21 7.82 11.57 2.72
CA ASP A 21 6.53 11.90 3.33
C ASP A 21 6.71 12.33 4.80
N LYS A 22 7.62 11.66 5.53
CA LYS A 22 7.96 12.03 6.91
C LYS A 22 8.60 13.43 6.99
N LEU A 23 9.48 13.75 6.04
CA LEU A 23 10.09 15.07 5.95
C LEU A 23 9.04 16.14 5.64
N PHE A 24 8.10 15.86 4.73
CA PHE A 24 7.03 16.79 4.41
C PHE A 24 6.12 17.04 5.62
N MET A 25 5.82 16.01 6.41
CA MET A 25 5.07 16.16 7.66
C MET A 25 5.80 17.03 8.70
N GLU A 26 7.13 17.00 8.78
CA GLU A 26 7.92 17.92 9.64
C GLU A 26 7.74 19.39 9.24
N TYR A 27 7.44 19.66 7.96
CA TYR A 27 7.16 20.98 7.43
C TYR A 27 5.66 21.30 7.34
N GLU A 28 4.81 20.46 7.94
CA GLU A 28 3.35 20.55 7.83
C GLU A 28 2.85 20.54 6.37
N ILE A 29 3.56 19.82 5.50
CA ILE A 29 3.19 19.57 4.11
C ILE A 29 2.59 18.16 4.07
N ASP A 30 1.28 18.09 3.90
CA ASP A 30 0.58 16.81 3.73
C ASP A 30 0.73 16.36 2.26
N SER A 31 1.52 15.34 1.99
CA SER A 31 1.82 14.90 0.63
C SER A 31 0.59 14.47 -0.17
N TYR A 32 -0.50 14.07 0.50
CA TYR A 32 -1.77 13.74 -0.13
C TYR A 32 -2.54 15.00 -0.57
N ILE A 33 -2.52 16.06 0.25
CA ILE A 33 -3.16 17.33 -0.09
C ILE A 33 -2.39 18.06 -1.19
N TYR A 34 -1.06 17.98 -1.15
CA TYR A 34 -0.17 18.68 -2.06
C TYR A 34 0.34 17.82 -3.23
N GLU A 35 -0.24 16.64 -3.46
CA GLU A 35 0.21 15.62 -4.44
C GLU A 35 0.52 16.21 -5.83
N TYR A 36 -0.36 17.09 -6.31
CA TYR A 36 -0.27 17.72 -7.63
C TYR A 36 0.37 19.12 -7.62
N ILE A 37 0.80 19.61 -6.46
CA ILE A 37 1.38 20.95 -6.30
C ILE A 37 2.89 20.82 -6.37
N THR A 38 3.55 21.76 -7.06
CA THR A 38 5.00 21.73 -7.19
C THR A 38 5.67 22.02 -5.86
N LEU A 39 6.84 21.39 -5.62
CA LEU A 39 7.64 21.66 -4.44
C LEU A 39 7.98 23.16 -4.33
N GLY A 40 8.21 23.85 -5.45
CA GLY A 40 8.44 25.29 -5.48
C GLY A 40 7.27 26.09 -4.93
N ASP A 41 6.05 25.80 -5.38
CA ASP A 41 4.84 26.50 -4.93
C ASP A 41 4.57 26.27 -3.45
N VAL A 42 4.77 25.03 -2.97
CA VAL A 42 4.60 24.70 -1.54
C VAL A 42 5.64 25.42 -0.67
N ILE A 43 6.90 25.45 -1.11
CA ILE A 43 7.98 26.15 -0.41
C ILE A 43 7.69 27.65 -0.32
N GLU A 44 7.19 28.25 -1.40
CA GLU A 44 6.81 29.67 -1.41
C GLU A 44 5.61 29.95 -0.50
N GLN A 45 4.57 29.12 -0.59
CA GLN A 45 3.36 29.24 0.23
C GLN A 45 3.66 29.11 1.73
N LYS A 46 4.54 28.18 2.10
CA LYS A 46 4.92 27.88 3.49
C LYS A 46 6.12 28.70 3.98
N LYS A 47 6.70 29.56 3.11
CA LYS A 47 7.88 30.39 3.39
C LYS A 47 9.07 29.58 3.93
N LEU A 48 9.33 28.43 3.32
CA LEU A 48 10.42 27.53 3.68
C LEU A 48 11.72 27.91 2.97
N ASP A 49 12.87 27.51 3.53
CA ASP A 49 14.14 27.65 2.83
C ASP A 49 14.25 26.58 1.73
N LYS A 50 14.28 27.04 0.48
CA LYS A 50 14.35 26.18 -0.70
C LYS A 50 15.61 25.30 -0.73
N CYS A 51 16.75 25.85 -0.33
CA CYS A 51 18.01 25.12 -0.33
C CYS A 51 18.01 24.04 0.75
N GLU A 52 17.50 24.35 1.95
CA GLU A 52 17.40 23.40 3.05
C GLU A 52 16.51 22.20 2.69
N VAL A 53 15.30 22.45 2.18
CA VAL A 53 14.35 21.39 1.81
C VAL A 53 14.92 20.48 0.73
N LEU A 54 15.53 21.07 -0.32
CA LEU A 54 16.17 20.30 -1.38
C LEU A 54 17.38 19.50 -0.88
N GLU A 55 18.17 20.05 0.04
CA GLU A 55 19.31 19.34 0.62
C GLU A 55 18.86 18.14 1.46
N LYS A 56 17.82 18.31 2.29
CA LYS A 56 17.24 17.21 3.08
C LYS A 56 16.65 16.11 2.20
N LEU A 57 15.92 16.46 1.14
CA LEU A 57 15.39 15.49 0.17
C LEU A 57 16.49 14.70 -0.52
N ASN A 58 17.56 15.38 -0.98
CA ASN A 58 18.70 14.71 -1.59
C ASN A 58 19.46 13.84 -0.58
N ASN A 59 19.55 14.24 0.68
CA ASN A 59 20.17 13.43 1.74
C ASN A 59 19.35 12.18 2.08
N ILE A 60 18.03 12.27 2.10
CA ILE A 60 17.15 11.09 2.25
C ILE A 60 17.38 10.15 1.07
N TYR A 61 17.32 10.65 -0.17
CA TYR A 61 17.57 9.83 -1.37
C TYR A 61 18.95 9.20 -1.41
N ASN A 62 20.01 9.89 -0.95
CA ASN A 62 21.35 9.32 -0.88
C ASN A 62 21.50 8.27 0.24
N LYS A 63 20.65 8.33 1.27
CA LYS A 63 20.56 7.30 2.32
C LYS A 63 19.70 6.10 1.86
N ASP A 64 18.63 6.35 1.14
CA ASP A 64 17.72 5.33 0.60
C ASP A 64 18.30 4.59 -0.61
N SER A 65 19.05 5.26 -1.47
CA SER A 65 19.82 4.59 -2.55
C SER A 65 20.91 3.65 -2.02
N LYS A 66 21.32 3.78 -0.76
CA LYS A 66 22.16 2.80 -0.06
C LYS A 66 21.35 1.65 0.57
N LYS A 67 20.03 1.79 0.69
CA LYS A 67 19.05 0.76 1.07
C LYS A 67 18.27 0.28 -0.15
N CYS A 68 18.93 0.09 -1.29
CA CYS A 68 18.26 -0.41 -2.49
C CYS A 68 17.79 -1.85 -2.25
N ASP A 69 16.59 -2.04 -1.71
CA ASP A 69 15.97 -3.35 -1.46
C ASP A 69 15.65 -4.09 -2.77
N ALA A 70 15.55 -3.37 -3.90
CA ALA A 70 15.51 -3.96 -5.24
C ALA A 70 16.77 -4.77 -5.56
N PHE A 71 17.94 -4.38 -5.04
CA PHE A 71 19.19 -5.13 -5.18
C PHE A 71 19.21 -6.39 -4.32
N LYS A 72 18.52 -6.40 -3.17
CA LYS A 72 18.45 -7.58 -2.29
C LYS A 72 17.52 -8.65 -2.82
N PHE A 73 16.42 -8.29 -3.50
CA PHE A 73 15.46 -9.27 -4.04
C PHE A 73 16.02 -10.04 -5.24
N MET A 74 16.74 -9.37 -6.14
CA MET A 74 17.45 -10.04 -7.26
C MET A 74 18.57 -10.99 -6.79
N GLU A 75 19.04 -10.86 -5.55
CA GLU A 75 20.04 -11.74 -4.93
C GLU A 75 19.42 -12.82 -4.03
N MET A 76 18.10 -12.78 -3.77
CA MET A 76 17.41 -13.77 -2.93
C MET A 76 17.09 -15.03 -3.73
N SER A 77 17.23 -16.18 -3.07
CA SER A 77 16.76 -17.43 -3.67
C SER A 77 15.23 -17.41 -3.77
N PRO A 78 14.64 -18.15 -4.73
CA PRO A 78 13.18 -18.31 -4.82
C PRO A 78 12.52 -18.75 -3.50
N CYS A 79 13.20 -19.59 -2.71
CA CYS A 79 12.75 -19.97 -1.36
C CYS A 79 12.72 -18.79 -0.38
N GLN A 80 13.73 -17.92 -0.40
CA GLN A 80 13.75 -16.71 0.43
C GLN A 80 12.66 -15.71 0.03
N ILE A 81 12.38 -15.60 -1.26
CA ILE A 81 11.29 -14.77 -1.78
C ILE A 81 9.94 -15.33 -1.31
N ALA A 82 9.72 -16.63 -1.51
CA ALA A 82 8.50 -17.32 -1.07
C ALA A 82 8.27 -17.18 0.45
N ASP A 83 9.31 -17.36 1.27
CA ASP A 83 9.24 -17.16 2.71
C ASP A 83 8.93 -15.71 3.08
N ASN A 84 9.49 -14.73 2.35
CA ASN A 84 9.22 -13.32 2.59
C ASN A 84 7.76 -12.94 2.27
N ILE A 85 7.18 -13.56 1.25
CA ILE A 85 5.77 -13.35 0.87
C ILE A 85 4.82 -13.89 1.95
N ILE A 86 5.04 -15.13 2.39
CA ILE A 86 4.21 -15.75 3.43
C ILE A 86 4.37 -15.03 4.76
N ASN A 87 5.61 -14.74 5.18
CA ASN A 87 5.88 -14.31 6.54
C ASN A 87 5.85 -12.79 6.73
N ASN A 88 6.05 -11.99 5.69
CA ASN A 88 6.08 -10.53 5.82
C ASN A 88 4.93 -9.84 5.09
N HIS A 89 4.66 -10.19 3.83
CA HIS A 89 3.59 -9.53 3.06
C HIS A 89 2.20 -9.89 3.57
N ASN A 90 1.90 -11.18 3.76
CA ASN A 90 0.58 -11.61 4.26
C ASN A 90 0.34 -11.14 5.70
N ASN A 91 1.36 -11.11 6.55
CA ASN A 91 1.26 -10.50 7.88
C ASN A 91 0.96 -8.99 7.82
N SER A 92 1.63 -8.25 6.94
CA SER A 92 1.34 -6.81 6.76
C SER A 92 -0.10 -6.57 6.28
N ILE A 93 -0.62 -7.38 5.37
CA ILE A 93 -2.00 -7.31 4.87
C ILE A 93 -2.99 -7.59 6.01
N CYS A 94 -2.76 -8.67 6.77
CA CYS A 94 -3.59 -9.04 7.92
C CYS A 94 -3.63 -7.95 9.00
N CYS A 95 -2.49 -7.33 9.33
CA CYS A 95 -2.43 -6.24 10.30
C CYS A 95 -3.27 -5.03 9.87
N LYS A 96 -3.16 -4.62 8.59
CA LYS A 96 -3.94 -3.50 8.04
C LYS A 96 -5.44 -3.79 8.01
N LEU A 97 -5.84 -5.01 7.62
CA LEU A 97 -7.25 -5.43 7.66
C LEU A 97 -7.80 -5.41 9.08
N HIS A 98 -7.03 -5.89 10.06
CA HIS A 98 -7.43 -5.87 11.46
C HIS A 98 -7.64 -4.44 11.97
N GLU A 99 -6.75 -3.52 11.60
CA GLU A 99 -6.88 -2.09 11.94
C GLU A 99 -8.16 -1.46 11.34
N VAL A 100 -8.44 -1.73 10.06
CA VAL A 100 -9.67 -1.27 9.40
C VAL A 100 -10.91 -1.81 10.11
N CYS A 101 -10.94 -3.10 10.43
CA CYS A 101 -12.07 -3.71 11.13
C CYS A 101 -12.29 -3.09 12.51
N ASN A 102 -11.22 -2.86 13.29
CA ASN A 102 -11.33 -2.23 14.60
C ASN A 102 -11.89 -0.81 14.52
N LEU A 103 -11.42 0.00 13.56
CA LEU A 103 -11.93 1.35 13.33
C LEU A 103 -13.40 1.33 12.92
N LEU A 104 -13.81 0.39 12.08
CA LEU A 104 -15.20 0.23 11.65
C LEU A 104 -16.12 -0.21 12.78
N SER A 105 -15.70 -1.19 13.59
CA SER A 105 -16.48 -1.60 14.76
C SER A 105 -16.69 -0.43 15.72
N HIS A 106 -15.65 0.34 15.99
CA HIS A 106 -15.75 1.51 16.87
C HIS A 106 -16.65 2.62 16.28
N ALA A 107 -16.55 2.87 14.96
CA ALA A 107 -17.41 3.82 14.27
C ALA A 107 -18.88 3.37 14.30
N LEU A 108 -19.15 2.07 14.10
CA LEU A 108 -20.51 1.52 14.16
C LEU A 108 -21.12 1.64 15.56
N GLU A 109 -20.37 1.30 16.61
CA GLU A 109 -20.82 1.43 18.01
C GLU A 109 -21.22 2.86 18.39
N THR A 110 -20.51 3.85 17.84
CA THR A 110 -20.74 5.27 18.13
C THR A 110 -21.81 5.91 17.25
N SER A 111 -22.17 5.28 16.13
CA SER A 111 -23.07 5.82 15.11
C SER A 111 -24.58 5.60 15.35
N GLY A 112 -24.94 4.89 16.43
CA GLY A 112 -26.34 4.65 16.80
C GLY A 112 -27.07 3.65 15.89
N PRO A 113 -28.38 3.42 16.10
CA PRO A 113 -29.13 2.32 15.46
C PRO A 113 -29.64 2.60 14.04
N GLU A 114 -29.40 3.79 13.49
CA GLU A 114 -29.89 4.17 12.15
C GLU A 114 -29.06 3.46 11.07
N PRO A 115 -29.70 2.89 10.03
CA PRO A 115 -28.98 2.32 8.90
C PRO A 115 -28.20 3.42 8.18
N ASN A 116 -26.90 3.42 8.40
CA ASN A 116 -25.98 4.43 7.90
C ASN A 116 -25.01 3.80 6.88
N ASN A 117 -24.30 4.68 6.18
CA ASN A 117 -23.35 4.27 5.17
C ASN A 117 -22.16 3.47 5.74
N LEU A 118 -21.91 3.55 7.06
CA LEU A 118 -20.89 2.73 7.72
C LEU A 118 -21.24 1.24 7.69
N MET A 119 -22.53 0.86 7.80
CA MET A 119 -22.94 -0.54 7.62
C MET A 119 -22.64 -1.05 6.21
N SER A 120 -22.88 -0.22 5.18
CA SER A 120 -22.55 -0.59 3.79
C SER A 120 -21.04 -0.71 3.56
N ILE A 121 -20.24 0.16 4.18
CA ILE A 121 -18.78 0.06 4.16
C ILE A 121 -18.32 -1.21 4.90
N ASN A 122 -18.93 -1.53 6.04
CA ASN A 122 -18.64 -2.75 6.80
C ASN A 122 -18.85 -4.02 5.95
N ASP A 123 -19.97 -4.11 5.25
CA ASP A 123 -20.25 -5.25 4.36
C ASP A 123 -19.21 -5.38 3.24
N LYS A 124 -18.71 -4.26 2.72
CA LYS A 124 -17.65 -4.24 1.70
C LYS A 124 -16.31 -4.69 2.28
N ILE A 125 -15.97 -4.24 3.49
CA ILE A 125 -14.76 -4.66 4.20
C ILE A 125 -14.78 -6.14 4.56
N ILE A 126 -15.91 -6.67 5.03
CA ILE A 126 -16.04 -8.11 5.30
C ILE A 126 -15.84 -8.93 4.01
N LYS A 127 -16.40 -8.47 2.89
CA LYS A 127 -16.19 -9.13 1.58
C LYS A 127 -14.74 -9.09 1.15
N LEU A 128 -14.07 -7.94 1.31
CA LEU A 128 -12.64 -7.78 1.03
C LEU A 128 -11.79 -8.73 1.88
N GLN A 129 -12.05 -8.77 3.19
CA GLN A 129 -11.34 -9.64 4.12
C GLN A 129 -11.45 -11.11 3.71
N ASN A 130 -12.68 -11.58 3.42
CA ASN A 130 -12.90 -12.96 3.01
C ASN A 130 -12.20 -13.29 1.69
N ALA A 131 -12.24 -12.38 0.72
CA ALA A 131 -11.59 -12.58 -0.58
C ALA A 131 -10.06 -12.64 -0.44
N LEU A 132 -9.46 -11.71 0.30
CA LEU A 132 -8.02 -11.69 0.54
C LEU A 132 -7.57 -12.93 1.34
N GLN A 133 -8.35 -13.35 2.34
CA GLN A 133 -8.01 -14.55 3.10
C GLN A 133 -8.04 -15.81 2.22
N GLN A 134 -9.07 -15.98 1.39
CA GLN A 134 -9.14 -17.11 0.46
C GLN A 134 -7.96 -17.14 -0.52
N ALA A 135 -7.55 -15.96 -1.02
CA ALA A 135 -6.47 -15.87 -1.97
C ALA A 135 -5.10 -16.14 -1.31
N MET A 136 -4.84 -15.60 -0.11
CA MET A 136 -3.65 -15.92 0.69
C MET A 136 -3.56 -17.41 1.05
N GLU A 137 -4.68 -18.06 1.36
CA GLU A 137 -4.72 -19.51 1.62
C GLU A 137 -4.35 -20.34 0.37
N LYS A 138 -4.83 -19.94 -0.80
CA LYS A 138 -4.46 -20.57 -2.08
C LYS A 138 -2.99 -20.37 -2.40
N GLU A 139 -2.49 -19.14 -2.24
CA GLU A 139 -1.08 -18.79 -2.42
C GLU A 139 -0.19 -19.63 -1.51
N GLN A 140 -0.50 -19.68 -0.21
CA GLN A 140 0.27 -20.47 0.76
C GLN A 140 0.25 -21.97 0.42
N LYS A 141 -0.90 -22.50 -0.03
CA LYS A 141 -1.02 -23.89 -0.47
C LYS A 141 -0.17 -24.16 -1.72
N LEU A 142 -0.17 -23.25 -2.68
CA LEU A 142 0.58 -23.39 -3.93
C LEU A 142 2.09 -23.30 -3.68
N ILE A 143 2.53 -22.36 -2.85
CA ILE A 143 3.92 -22.24 -2.41
C ILE A 143 4.33 -23.48 -1.62
N GLY A 144 3.56 -23.88 -0.60
CA GLY A 144 3.89 -25.02 0.25
C GLY A 144 3.98 -26.35 -0.51
N THR A 145 3.12 -26.57 -1.51
CA THR A 145 3.16 -27.76 -2.37
C THR A 145 4.41 -27.81 -3.24
N ASN A 146 4.95 -26.65 -3.58
CA ASN A 146 6.03 -26.53 -4.56
C ASN A 146 7.36 -26.06 -3.95
N ILE A 147 7.45 -25.91 -2.61
CA ILE A 147 8.60 -25.29 -1.95
C ILE A 147 9.92 -26.02 -2.25
N ASN A 148 9.89 -27.35 -2.27
CA ASN A 148 11.06 -28.19 -2.59
C ASN A 148 11.45 -28.17 -4.08
N LYS A 149 10.60 -27.62 -4.95
CA LYS A 149 10.86 -27.49 -6.39
C LYS A 149 11.48 -26.13 -6.73
N PHE A 150 11.35 -25.13 -5.84
CA PHE A 150 11.92 -23.80 -6.03
C PHE A 150 13.45 -23.80 -6.03
N ASP A 151 14.09 -24.72 -5.27
CA ASP A 151 15.56 -24.89 -5.28
C ASP A 151 16.10 -25.61 -6.55
N CYS A 152 15.22 -26.26 -7.32
CA CYS A 152 15.57 -27.01 -8.53
C CYS A 152 15.18 -26.21 -9.78
N MET A 153 15.85 -25.07 -9.95
CA MET A 153 15.48 -24.00 -10.90
C MET A 153 15.93 -24.20 -12.37
N PRO A 154 15.61 -25.35 -13.01
CA PRO A 154 15.34 -25.30 -14.46
C PRO A 154 13.94 -25.81 -14.85
N CYS A 155 13.18 -26.42 -13.94
CA CYS A 155 11.96 -27.16 -14.30
C CYS A 155 10.72 -26.77 -13.48
N PHE A 156 10.72 -25.63 -12.79
CA PHE A 156 9.48 -25.13 -12.21
C PHE A 156 8.53 -24.79 -13.36
N GLU A 157 7.48 -25.59 -13.54
CA GLU A 157 6.61 -25.45 -14.69
C GLU A 157 5.97 -24.05 -14.69
N HIS A 158 6.14 -23.35 -15.81
CA HIS A 158 5.60 -22.02 -16.07
C HIS A 158 4.07 -21.93 -15.80
N SER A 159 3.37 -23.06 -15.84
CA SER A 159 1.95 -23.22 -15.49
C SER A 159 1.68 -22.94 -14.01
N CYS A 160 2.40 -23.56 -13.07
CA CYS A 160 2.21 -23.33 -11.64
C CYS A 160 2.48 -21.88 -11.24
N MET A 161 3.42 -21.21 -11.91
CA MET A 161 3.73 -19.80 -11.66
C MET A 161 2.68 -18.86 -12.25
N SER A 162 2.12 -19.19 -13.41
CA SER A 162 1.03 -18.42 -14.01
C SER A 162 -0.25 -18.46 -13.17
N GLU A 163 -0.54 -19.59 -12.51
CA GLU A 163 -1.66 -19.71 -11.57
C GLU A 163 -1.47 -18.80 -10.36
N LEU A 164 -0.25 -18.73 -9.83
CA LEU A 164 0.08 -17.89 -8.68
C LEU A 164 -0.03 -16.39 -8.98
N LEU A 165 0.46 -15.95 -10.15
CA LEU A 165 0.30 -14.57 -10.61
C LEU A 165 -1.17 -14.19 -10.80
N ASN A 166 -1.95 -15.09 -11.39
CA ASN A 166 -3.37 -14.84 -11.61
C ASN A 166 -4.13 -14.68 -10.28
N GLU A 167 -3.82 -15.48 -9.25
CA GLU A 167 -4.44 -15.31 -7.92
C GLU A 167 -4.05 -13.95 -7.29
N ILE A 168 -2.81 -13.49 -7.42
CA ILE A 168 -2.38 -12.17 -6.92
C ILE A 168 -3.04 -11.03 -7.72
N GLU A 169 -3.20 -11.19 -9.03
CA GLU A 169 -3.90 -10.20 -9.85
C GLU A 169 -5.39 -10.12 -9.47
N ILE A 170 -6.02 -11.26 -9.16
CA ILE A 170 -7.38 -11.31 -8.60
C ILE A 170 -7.42 -10.57 -7.26
N GLU A 171 -6.45 -10.77 -6.36
CA GLU A 171 -6.36 -10.04 -5.08
C GLU A 171 -6.33 -8.52 -5.29
N ASN A 172 -5.43 -8.05 -6.16
CA ASN A 172 -5.29 -6.62 -6.47
C ASN A 172 -6.60 -6.02 -7.00
N ASN A 173 -7.25 -6.72 -7.93
CA ASN A 173 -8.51 -6.27 -8.49
C ASN A 173 -9.61 -6.14 -7.43
N VAL A 174 -9.71 -7.08 -6.48
CA VAL A 174 -10.72 -7.03 -5.41
C VAL A 174 -10.52 -5.81 -4.49
N VAL A 175 -9.27 -5.48 -4.14
CA VAL A 175 -8.96 -4.26 -3.38
C VAL A 175 -9.36 -3.01 -4.15
N ASP A 176 -9.02 -2.94 -5.44
CA ASP A 176 -9.32 -1.78 -6.28
C ASP A 176 -10.82 -1.51 -6.42
N TYR A 177 -11.61 -2.55 -6.68
CA TYR A 177 -13.07 -2.43 -6.71
C TYR A 177 -13.64 -2.01 -5.36
N THR A 178 -13.11 -2.56 -4.26
CA THR A 178 -13.58 -2.23 -2.91
C THR A 178 -13.27 -0.79 -2.53
N LEU A 179 -12.06 -0.31 -2.81
CA LEU A 179 -11.66 1.07 -2.60
C LEU A 179 -12.54 2.04 -3.40
N LYS A 180 -12.83 1.70 -4.67
CA LYS A 180 -13.71 2.50 -5.51
C LYS A 180 -15.12 2.60 -4.93
N ASP A 181 -15.69 1.47 -4.52
CA ASP A 181 -17.03 1.41 -3.92
C ASP A 181 -17.10 2.21 -2.61
N ILE A 182 -16.10 2.09 -1.74
CA ILE A 182 -16.05 2.82 -0.46
C ILE A 182 -15.90 4.34 -0.70
N LYS A 183 -15.07 4.74 -1.67
CA LYS A 183 -14.93 6.14 -2.09
C LYS A 183 -16.21 6.70 -2.72
N GLU A 184 -17.00 5.87 -3.39
CA GLU A 184 -18.28 6.30 -3.98
C GLU A 184 -19.37 6.42 -2.91
N ILE A 185 -19.50 5.42 -2.03
CA ILE A 185 -20.43 5.45 -0.89
C ILE A 185 -20.20 6.73 -0.09
N SER A 186 -18.96 7.01 0.28
CA SER A 186 -18.60 8.17 1.11
C SER A 186 -18.81 9.55 0.50
N ARG A 187 -18.56 9.71 -0.80
CA ARG A 187 -18.85 10.98 -1.50
C ARG A 187 -20.34 11.32 -1.47
N ASN A 188 -21.19 10.30 -1.41
CA ASN A 188 -22.64 10.44 -1.35
C ASN A 188 -23.18 10.52 0.09
N CYS A 189 -22.31 10.47 1.11
CA CYS A 189 -22.72 10.48 2.51
C CYS A 189 -22.80 11.90 3.09
N ARG A 190 -23.90 12.18 3.82
CA ARG A 190 -23.88 13.16 4.90
C ARG A 190 -23.36 12.49 6.18
N ILE A 191 -22.06 12.19 6.24
CA ILE A 191 -21.45 11.60 7.44
C ILE A 191 -21.51 12.64 8.57
N PRO A 192 -22.02 12.31 9.75
CA PRO A 192 -21.91 13.16 10.93
C PRO A 192 -20.43 13.51 11.21
N LYS A 193 -20.15 14.74 11.68
CA LYS A 193 -18.76 15.18 11.96
C LYS A 193 -17.97 14.22 12.86
N SER A 194 -18.64 13.51 13.77
CA SER A 194 -18.04 12.54 14.69
C SER A 194 -17.54 11.27 14.00
N GLU A 195 -18.19 10.83 12.92
CA GLU A 195 -17.86 9.61 12.17
C GLU A 195 -16.92 9.86 10.98
N PHE A 196 -16.74 11.14 10.63
CA PHE A 196 -15.94 11.57 9.48
C PHE A 196 -14.43 11.27 9.64
N ALA A 197 -13.89 11.36 10.87
CA ALA A 197 -12.48 11.11 11.13
C ALA A 197 -12.11 9.63 10.96
N SER A 198 -12.91 8.73 11.54
CA SER A 198 -12.73 7.28 11.39
C SER A 198 -12.87 6.83 9.94
N TYR A 199 -13.78 7.48 9.19
CA TYR A 199 -13.95 7.21 7.77
C TYR A 199 -12.68 7.48 6.95
N TRP A 200 -12.05 8.65 7.10
CA TRP A 200 -10.83 8.96 6.35
C TRP A 200 -9.64 8.09 6.74
N GLN A 201 -9.57 7.69 8.01
CA GLN A 201 -8.57 6.72 8.47
C GLN A 201 -8.76 5.36 7.78
N ILE A 202 -10.00 4.87 7.66
CA ILE A 202 -10.30 3.63 6.93
C ILE A 202 -9.86 3.74 5.47
N VAL A 203 -10.20 4.83 4.78
CA VAL A 203 -9.77 5.04 3.39
C VAL A 203 -8.26 5.03 3.27
N LYS A 204 -7.57 5.75 4.15
CA LYS A 204 -6.11 5.82 4.15
C LYS A 204 -5.49 4.43 4.31
N ILE A 205 -5.94 3.64 5.29
CA ILE A 205 -5.39 2.30 5.52
C ILE A 205 -5.68 1.38 4.31
N LEU A 206 -6.81 1.53 3.64
CA LEU A 206 -7.10 0.77 2.41
C LEU A 206 -6.20 1.18 1.23
N GLU A 207 -5.85 2.46 1.10
CA GLU A 207 -4.87 2.91 0.11
C GLU A 207 -3.48 2.36 0.42
N GLU A 208 -3.06 2.38 1.69
CA GLU A 208 -1.81 1.75 2.11
C GLU A 208 -1.84 0.23 1.91
N LEU A 209 -2.99 -0.41 2.08
CA LEU A 209 -3.17 -1.84 1.81
C LEU A 209 -2.95 -2.11 0.31
N LYS A 210 -3.55 -1.31 -0.57
CA LYS A 210 -3.32 -1.39 -2.02
C LYS A 210 -1.84 -1.28 -2.37
N ASP A 211 -1.12 -0.30 -1.81
CA ASP A 211 0.30 -0.14 -2.08
C ASP A 211 1.13 -1.36 -1.64
N SER A 212 0.76 -1.96 -0.50
CA SER A 212 1.37 -3.22 -0.05
C SER A 212 1.11 -4.37 -1.05
N MET A 213 -0.09 -4.44 -1.63
CA MET A 213 -0.44 -5.51 -2.60
C MET A 213 0.27 -5.32 -3.94
N VAL A 214 0.39 -4.08 -4.42
CA VAL A 214 1.19 -3.77 -5.62
C VAL A 214 2.65 -4.16 -5.41
N LYS A 215 3.22 -3.83 -4.23
CA LYS A 215 4.59 -4.26 -3.89
C LYS A 215 4.74 -5.77 -3.85
N LYS A 216 3.78 -6.50 -3.26
CA LYS A 216 3.75 -7.97 -3.28
C LYS A 216 3.74 -8.52 -4.71
N SER A 217 2.93 -7.95 -5.59
CA SER A 217 2.83 -8.33 -7.01
C SER A 217 4.12 -8.09 -7.81
N ASN A 218 4.78 -6.95 -7.60
CA ASN A 218 6.07 -6.66 -8.24
C ASN A 218 7.16 -7.63 -7.78
N ASN A 219 7.29 -7.83 -6.47
CA ASN A 219 8.26 -8.77 -5.90
C ASN A 219 8.03 -10.22 -6.38
N MET A 220 6.78 -10.58 -6.64
CA MET A 220 6.42 -11.87 -7.22
C MET A 220 6.78 -11.96 -8.70
N SER A 221 6.57 -10.88 -9.46
CA SER A 221 6.96 -10.80 -10.88
C SER A 221 8.48 -10.89 -11.07
N ASP A 222 9.27 -10.54 -10.06
CA ASP A 222 10.73 -10.69 -10.07
C ASP A 222 11.19 -12.15 -9.88
N LEU A 223 10.33 -13.10 -9.50
CA LEU A 223 10.63 -14.55 -9.55
C LEU A 223 10.75 -15.10 -10.98
N PHE A 224 10.40 -14.30 -12.00
CA PHE A 224 10.26 -14.72 -13.39
C PHE A 224 11.44 -14.33 -14.29
N ILE A 225 12.40 -13.55 -13.79
CA ILE A 225 13.57 -13.03 -14.53
C ILE A 225 14.84 -13.69 -14.01
#